data_AF-A0A3D9B7Y7-F1
#
_entry.id   AF-A0A3D9B7Y7-F1
#
_cell.length_a   1.000
_cell.length_b   1.000
_cell.length_c   1.000
_cell.angle_alpha   90.00
_cell.angle_beta   90.00
_cell.angle_gamma   90.00
#
_symmetry.space_group_name_H-M   'P 1'
#
loop_
_entity.id
_entity.type
_entity.pdbx_description
1 polymer ?
#
loop_
_entity_poly.entity_id
_entity_poly.type
_entity_poly.pdbx_seq_one_letter_code
_entity_poly.pdbx_strand_id
1 'polypeptide(L)'
;MNINEIKESALAFKAGNKHELSLKIKELKDLDIPFSGCVAFLQYNQKISLSEARKQALDLNIWTQEERDSIHGSYLMMLSEFQEDEDQS
;
A
#
# COMPACT_ATOMS: atom_id res chain seq x y z
N MET A 1 -4.64 -13.52 -1.47
CA MET A 1 -3.21 -13.87 -1.48
C MET A 1 -2.59 -13.59 -0.12
N ASN A 2 -1.63 -14.41 0.30
CA ASN A 2 -0.81 -14.15 1.48
C ASN A 2 0.40 -13.26 1.15
N ILE A 3 1.13 -12.82 2.17
CA ILE A 3 2.24 -11.88 2.00
C ILE A 3 3.42 -12.44 1.19
N ASN A 4 3.66 -13.76 1.22
CA ASN A 4 4.73 -14.39 0.43
C ASN A 4 4.38 -14.42 -1.05
N GLU A 5 3.13 -14.76 -1.39
CA GLU A 5 2.62 -14.70 -2.77
C GLU A 5 2.69 -13.28 -3.35
N ILE A 6 2.39 -12.27 -2.54
CA ILE A 6 2.51 -10.86 -2.95
C ILE A 6 3.97 -10.50 -3.24
N LYS A 7 4.91 -10.94 -2.41
CA LYS A 7 6.35 -10.72 -2.63
C LYS A 7 6.84 -11.38 -3.91
N GLU A 8 6.48 -12.65 -4.12
CA GLU A 8 6.84 -13.38 -5.32
C GLU A 8 6.29 -12.71 -6.58
N SER A 9 5.01 -12.30 -6.54
CA SER A 9 4.38 -11.53 -7.62
C SER A 9 5.10 -10.21 -7.89
N ALA A 10 5.46 -9.48 -6.83
CA ALA A 10 6.19 -8.22 -6.93
C ALA A 10 7.59 -8.36 -7.51
N LEU A 11 8.29 -9.47 -7.21
CA LEU A 11 9.62 -9.75 -7.76
C LEU A 11 9.57 -10.26 -9.21
N ALA A 12 8.51 -10.99 -9.57
CA ALA A 12 8.30 -11.51 -10.92
C ALA A 12 7.84 -10.41 -11.90
N PHE A 13 7.03 -9.46 -11.43
CA PHE A 13 6.54 -8.36 -12.24
C PHE A 13 7.61 -7.27 -12.39
N LYS A 14 8.08 -7.01 -13.61
CA LYS A 14 9.03 -5.91 -13.88
C LYS A 14 8.29 -4.74 -14.50
N ALA A 15 7.77 -3.84 -13.67
CA ALA A 15 7.12 -2.66 -14.19
C ALA A 15 8.14 -1.75 -14.88
N GLY A 16 7.92 -1.45 -16.16
CA GLY A 16 8.75 -0.55 -16.95
C GLY A 16 8.41 0.93 -16.72
N ASN A 17 7.24 1.22 -16.15
CA ASN A 17 6.77 2.58 -15.90
C ASN A 17 5.67 2.63 -14.81
N LYS A 18 5.29 3.85 -14.41
CA LYS A 18 4.24 4.10 -13.41
C LYS A 18 2.84 3.65 -13.86
N HIS A 19 2.55 3.65 -15.16
CA HIS A 19 1.25 3.23 -15.69
C HIS A 19 1.05 1.73 -15.49
N GLU A 20 2.06 0.91 -15.81
CA GLU A 20 2.06 -0.53 -15.59
C GLU A 20 1.92 -0.88 -14.10
N LEU A 21 2.60 -0.15 -13.21
CA LEU A 21 2.38 -0.27 -11.77
C LEU A 21 0.92 -0.01 -11.40
N SER A 22 0.36 1.10 -11.87
CA SER A 22 -1.03 1.46 -11.57
C SER A 22 -2.02 0.39 -12.04
N LEU A 23 -1.82 -0.18 -13.23
CA LEU A 23 -2.65 -1.27 -13.74
C LEU A 23 -2.53 -2.51 -12.85
N LYS A 24 -1.31 -2.87 -12.45
CA LYS A 24 -1.11 -4.03 -11.59
C LYS A 24 -1.73 -3.86 -10.21
N ILE A 25 -1.60 -2.68 -9.60
CA ILE A 25 -2.25 -2.42 -8.30
C ILE A 25 -3.77 -2.41 -8.43
N LYS A 26 -4.32 -1.93 -9.55
CA LYS A 26 -5.75 -2.03 -9.81
C LYS A 26 -6.20 -3.49 -9.88
N GLU A 27 -5.47 -4.34 -10.59
CA GLU A 27 -5.75 -5.78 -10.64
C GLU A 27 -5.75 -6.41 -9.24
N LEU A 28 -4.77 -6.05 -8.39
CA LEU A 28 -4.74 -6.51 -7.00
C LEU A 28 -5.97 -6.04 -6.21
N LYS A 29 -6.36 -4.77 -6.35
CA LYS A 29 -7.57 -4.23 -5.73
C LYS A 29 -8.82 -5.00 -6.19
N ASP A 30 -8.94 -5.26 -7.49
CA ASP A 30 -10.07 -5.97 -8.08
C ASP A 30 -10.12 -7.46 -7.65
N LEU A 31 -9.01 -7.99 -7.12
CA LEU A 31 -8.90 -9.32 -6.49
C LEU A 31 -9.11 -9.27 -4.95
N ASP A 32 -9.70 -8.20 -4.44
CA ASP A 32 -9.93 -7.95 -3.00
C ASP A 32 -8.65 -8.00 -2.15
N ILE A 33 -7.49 -7.70 -2.75
CA ILE A 33 -6.25 -7.55 -1.98
C ILE A 33 -6.34 -6.27 -1.16
N PRO A 34 -6.15 -6.34 0.18
CA PRO A 34 -6.25 -5.16 1.01
C PRO A 34 -5.15 -4.15 0.66
N PHE A 35 -5.39 -2.89 1.00
CA PHE A 35 -4.45 -1.80 0.74
C PHE A 35 -3.02 -2.10 1.23
N SER A 36 -2.87 -2.73 2.40
CA SER A 36 -1.57 -3.15 2.94
C SER A 36 -0.84 -4.16 2.04
N GLY A 37 -1.57 -5.04 1.35
CA GLY A 37 -1.03 -5.95 0.34
C GLY A 37 -0.56 -5.21 -0.92
N CYS A 38 -1.31 -4.20 -1.37
CA CYS A 38 -0.89 -3.32 -2.47
C CYS A 38 0.37 -2.51 -2.12
N VAL A 39 0.45 -2.03 -0.87
CA VAL A 39 1.66 -1.34 -0.36
C VAL A 39 2.85 -2.29 -0.33
N ALA A 40 2.68 -3.51 0.18
CA ALA A 40 3.73 -4.52 0.17
C ALA A 40 4.21 -4.80 -1.26
N PHE A 41 3.29 -4.99 -2.21
CA PHE A 41 3.63 -5.19 -3.61
C PHE A 41 4.53 -4.05 -4.13
N LEU A 42 4.12 -2.79 -3.96
CA LEU A 42 4.90 -1.63 -4.42
C LEU A 42 6.27 -1.54 -3.74
N GLN A 43 6.32 -1.80 -2.43
CA GLN A 43 7.55 -1.77 -1.66
C GLN A 43 8.57 -2.76 -2.22
N TYR A 44 8.17 -4.00 -2.46
CA TYR A 44 9.04 -5.05 -2.99
C TYR A 44 9.40 -4.83 -4.46
N ASN A 45 8.44 -4.38 -5.27
CA ASN A 45 8.63 -4.17 -6.70
C ASN A 45 9.60 -3.01 -6.99
N GLN A 46 9.41 -1.88 -6.29
CA GLN A 46 10.17 -0.65 -6.51
C GLN A 46 11.38 -0.52 -5.57
N LYS A 47 11.54 -1.42 -4.59
CA LYS A 47 12.61 -1.39 -3.58
C LYS A 47 12.69 -0.06 -2.84
N ILE A 48 11.52 0.44 -2.44
CA ILE A 48 11.35 1.72 -1.73
C ILE A 48 11.00 1.50 -0.26
N SER A 49 11.03 2.57 0.53
CA SER A 49 10.62 2.51 1.94
C SER A 49 9.12 2.23 2.07
N LEU A 50 8.69 1.70 3.22
CA LEU A 50 7.27 1.46 3.50
C LEU A 50 6.43 2.74 3.42
N SER A 51 6.97 3.85 3.95
CA SER A 51 6.31 5.16 3.92
C SER A 51 6.13 5.65 2.49
N GLU A 52 7.15 5.50 1.64
CA GLU A 52 7.09 5.87 0.23
C GLU A 52 6.11 4.98 -0.54
N ALA A 53 6.16 3.66 -0.32
CA ALA A 53 5.22 2.72 -0.94
C ALA A 53 3.77 3.04 -0.59
N ARG A 54 3.49 3.39 0.68
CA ARG A 54 2.16 3.79 1.13
C ARG A 54 1.66 5.04 0.41
N LYS A 55 2.48 6.08 0.33
CA LYS A 55 2.13 7.33 -0.37
C LYS A 55 1.83 7.06 -1.84
N GLN A 56 2.74 6.36 -2.52
CA GLN A 56 2.55 6.01 -3.93
C GLN A 56 1.31 5.15 -4.15
N ALA A 57 1.05 4.16 -3.29
CA ALA A 57 -0.15 3.34 -3.38
C ALA A 57 -1.42 4.20 -3.27
N LEU A 58 -1.45 5.13 -2.30
CA LEU A 58 -2.59 6.01 -2.08
C LEU A 58 -2.77 6.98 -3.26
N ASP A 59 -1.71 7.52 -3.83
CA ASP A 59 -1.76 8.50 -4.93
C ASP A 59 -2.29 7.93 -6.26
N LEU A 60 -2.37 6.60 -6.41
CA LEU A 60 -2.94 5.98 -7.61
C LEU A 60 -4.42 6.34 -7.77
N ASN A 61 -4.83 6.74 -8.98
CA ASN A 61 -6.22 7.09 -9.31
C ASN A 61 -7.11 5.83 -9.50
N ILE A 62 -7.07 4.93 -8.52
CA ILE A 62 -7.83 3.67 -8.48
C ILE A 62 -8.70 3.56 -7.23
N TRP A 63 -8.47 4.45 -6.26
CA TRP A 63 -9.22 4.54 -5.00
C TRP A 63 -10.28 5.63 -5.09
N THR A 64 -11.48 5.33 -4.61
CA THR A 64 -12.53 6.34 -4.40
C THR A 64 -12.13 7.29 -3.27
N GLN A 65 -12.80 8.45 -3.17
CA GLN A 65 -12.55 9.38 -2.07
C GLN A 65 -12.84 8.73 -0.70
N GLU A 66 -13.95 7.98 -0.61
CA GLU A 66 -14.32 7.26 0.61
C GLU A 66 -13.27 6.23 1.03
N GLU A 67 -12.72 5.45 0.07
CA GLU A 67 -11.64 4.50 0.34
C GLU A 67 -10.39 5.22 0.86
N ARG A 68 -10.02 6.37 0.26
CA ARG A 68 -8.88 7.17 0.69
C ARG A 68 -9.06 7.70 2.11
N ASP A 69 -10.24 8.24 2.41
CA ASP A 69 -10.55 8.79 3.72
C ASP A 69 -10.53 7.69 4.79
N SER A 70 -11.08 6.51 4.48
CA SER A 70 -11.05 5.34 5.36
C SER A 70 -9.62 4.82 5.63
N ILE A 71 -8.80 4.70 4.57
CA ILE A 71 -7.38 4.31 4.68
C ILE A 71 -6.61 5.33 5.52
N HIS A 72 -6.83 6.62 5.27
CA HIS A 72 -6.15 7.68 6.01
C HIS A 72 -6.57 7.72 7.48
N GLY A 73 -7.87 7.60 7.76
CA GLY A 73 -8.40 7.52 9.13
C GLY A 73 -7.82 6.35 9.90
N SER A 74 -7.78 5.16 9.28
CA SER A 74 -7.16 3.96 9.87
C SER A 74 -5.67 4.16 10.16
N TYR A 75 -4.95 4.87 9.27
CA TYR A 75 -3.55 5.19 9.48
C TYR A 75 -3.33 6.17 10.65
N LEU A 76 -4.14 7.22 10.75
CA LEU A 76 -4.07 8.17 11.86
C LEU A 76 -4.41 7.50 13.20
N MET A 77 -5.45 6.67 13.23
CA MET A 77 -5.80 5.87 14.40
C MET A 77 -4.65 4.96 14.83
N MET A 78 -4.00 4.27 13.88
CA MET A 78 -2.83 3.47 14.22
C MET A 78 -1.70 4.31 14.78
N LEU A 79 -1.44 5.50 14.24
CA LEU A 79 -0.40 6.40 14.77
C LEU A 79 -0.70 6.90 16.18
N SER A 80 -1.96 7.21 16.51
CA SER A 80 -2.30 7.70 17.84
C SER A 80 -2.01 6.67 18.93
N GLU A 81 -2.22 5.38 18.65
CA GLU A 81 -1.89 4.29 19.58
C GLU A 81 -0.39 4.22 19.93
N PHE A 82 0.49 4.71 19.05
CA PHE A 82 1.94 4.76 19.32
C PHE A 82 2.42 6.10 19.88
N GLN A 83 1.57 7.13 19.86
CA GLN A 83 1.87 8.45 20.44
C GLN A 83 1.50 8.53 21.92
N GLU A 84 0.50 7.76 22.36
CA GLU A 84 0.08 7.73 23.78
C GLU A 84 1.18 7.19 24.73
N ASP A 85 2.17 6.47 24.21
CA ASP A 85 3.30 5.92 24.99
C ASP A 85 4.46 6.92 25.22
N GLU A 86 4.56 8.02 24.45
CA GLU A 86 5.63 9.02 24.61
C GLU A 86 5.30 10.10 25.67
N ASP A 87 4.01 10.38 25.89
CA ASP A 87 3.55 11.41 26.85
C ASP A 87 3.42 10.88 28.31
N GLN A 88 3.77 9.61 28.57
CA GLN A 88 3.77 9.00 29.91
C GLN A 88 5.17 8.62 30.43
N SER A 89 6.25 9.02 29.74
CA SER A 89 7.65 8.70 30.12
C SER A 89 8.41 9.87 30.73
#